data_AF-A0AAU6ZZE9-F1
#
_entry.id   AF-A0AAU6ZZE9-F1
#
_cell.length_a   1.000
_cell.length_b   1.000
_cell.length_c   1.000
_cell.angle_alpha   90.00
_cell.angle_beta   90.00
_cell.angle_gamma   90.00
#
_symmetry.space_group_name_H-M   'P 1'
#
loop_
_entity.id
_entity.type
_entity.pdbx_description
1 polymer ?
#
loop_
_entity_poly.entity_id
_entity_poly.type
_entity_poly.pdbx_seq_one_letter_code
_entity_poly.pdbx_strand_id
1 'polypeptide(L)' 'MNVVNIDQFFTGTMIIVAVALVALLAFVTTWTVQFFARNHTERVTQHQPLVPYYRGLALGH' A
#
# COMPACT_ATOMS: atom_id res chain seq x y z
N MET A 1 13.47 26.81 26.01
CA MET A 1 12.56 25.65 25.85
C MET A 1 13.13 24.52 26.68
N ASN A 2 12.37 23.96 27.62
CA ASN A 2 12.88 22.92 28.54
C ASN A 2 12.76 21.54 27.90
N VAL A 3 13.62 20.58 28.27
CA VAL A 3 13.73 19.23 27.64
C VAL A 3 12.35 18.54 27.54
N VAL A 4 11.54 18.66 28.59
CA VAL A 4 10.16 18.11 28.66
C VAL A 4 9.25 18.58 27.51
N ASN A 5 9.36 19.84 27.07
CA ASN A 5 8.52 20.37 25.98
C ASN A 5 8.94 19.84 24.60
N ILE A 6 10.23 19.53 24.44
CA ILE A 6 10.79 18.97 23.20
C ILE A 6 10.34 17.52 23.07
N ASP A 7 10.44 16.74 24.15
CA ASP A 7 10.04 15.33 24.18
C ASP A 7 8.55 15.14 23.89
N GLN A 8 7.70 16.01 24.44
CA GLN A 8 6.25 16.00 24.17
C GLN A 8 5.93 16.32 22.70
N PHE A 9 6.62 17.30 22.11
CA PHE A 9 6.46 17.63 20.69
C PHE A 9 6.83 16.44 19.81
N PHE A 10 8.02 15.85 20.02
CA PHE A 10 8.45 14.68 19.24
C PHE A 10 7.52 13.50 19.41
N THR A 11 7.07 13.21 20.64
CA THR A 11 6.12 12.13 20.91
C THR A 11 4.81 12.34 20.16
N GLY A 12 4.25 13.56 20.22
CA GLY A 12 3.04 13.91 19.47
C GLY A 12 3.20 13.74 17.97
N THR A 13 4.32 14.22 17.40
CA THR A 13 4.63 14.05 15.97
C THR A 13 4.75 12.58 15.58
N MET A 14 5.45 11.77 16.38
CA MET A 14 5.64 10.33 16.10
C MET A 14 4.32 9.57 16.14
N ILE A 15 3.40 9.92 17.06
CA ILE A 15 2.06 9.33 17.10
C ILE A 15 1.28 9.65 15.81
N ILE A 16 1.30 10.91 15.36
CA ILE A 16 0.61 11.30 14.12
C ILE A 16 1.17 10.55 12.91
N VAL A 17 2.50 10.46 12.82
CA VAL A 17 3.17 9.71 11.75
C VAL A 17 2.79 8.23 11.80
N ALA A 18 2.78 7.62 12.99
CA ALA A 18 2.40 6.21 13.14
C ALA A 18 0.96 5.96 12.67
N VAL A 19 0.01 6.83 13.04
CA VAL A 19 -1.38 6.74 12.58
C VAL A 19 -1.48 6.88 11.06
N ALA A 20 -0.75 7.84 10.47
CA ALA A 20 -0.71 8.04 9.02
C ALA A 20 -0.14 6.80 8.29
N LEU A 21 0.91 6.18 8.84
CA LEU A 21 1.50 4.97 8.28
C LEU A 21 0.54 3.77 8.34
N VAL A 22 -0.21 3.61 9.45
CA VAL A 22 -1.24 2.56 9.56
C VAL A 22 -2.34 2.76 8.51
N ALA A 23 -2.81 4.00 8.34
CA ALA A 23 -3.83 4.31 7.34
C ALA A 23 -3.32 4.06 5.91
N LEU A 24 -2.08 4.46 5.62
CA LEU A 24 -1.42 4.19 4.34
C LEU A 24 -1.30 2.68 4.09
N LEU A 25 -0.86 1.93 5.08
CA LEU A 25 -0.67 0.48 4.97
C LEU A 25 -2.00 -0.24 4.75
N ALA A 26 -3.06 0.18 5.45
CA ALA A 26 -4.41 -0.32 5.21
C ALA A 26 -4.85 -0.06 3.77
N PHE A 27 -4.70 1.18 3.30
CA PHE A 27 -5.07 1.58 1.94
C PHE A 27 -4.31 0.78 0.88
N VAL A 28 -2.97 0.72 0.97
CA VAL A 28 -2.12 0.00 0.02
C VAL A 28 -2.45 -1.49 0.03
N THR A 29 -2.67 -2.09 1.21
CA THR A 29 -3.02 -3.51 1.32
C THR A 29 -4.37 -3.79 0.67
N THR A 30 -5.41 -3.01 0.99
CA THR A 30 -6.73 -3.16 0.39
C THR A 30 -6.68 -2.99 -1.12
N TRP A 31 -6.01 -1.94 -1.61
CA TRP A 31 -5.85 -1.68 -3.04
C TRP A 31 -5.12 -2.83 -3.74
N THR A 32 -4.01 -3.30 -3.16
CA THR A 32 -3.19 -4.38 -3.73
C THR A 32 -3.97 -5.69 -3.80
N VAL A 33 -4.68 -6.07 -2.73
CA VAL A 33 -5.50 -7.29 -2.70
C VAL A 33 -6.62 -7.22 -3.74
N GLN A 34 -7.32 -6.09 -3.83
CA GLN A 34 -8.37 -5.90 -4.83
C GLN A 34 -7.83 -5.94 -6.26
N PHE A 35 -6.66 -5.33 -6.51
CA PHE A 35 -5.99 -5.38 -7.80
C PHE A 35 -5.72 -6.84 -8.20
N PHE A 36 -5.04 -7.62 -7.35
CA PHE A 36 -4.72 -9.01 -7.70
C PHE A 36 -5.97 -9.90 -7.81
N ALA A 37 -6.99 -9.70 -6.97
CA ALA A 37 -8.22 -10.49 -7.04
C ALA A 37 -8.98 -10.29 -8.38
N ARG A 38 -9.08 -9.04 -8.85
CA ARG A 38 -9.73 -8.73 -10.13
C ARG A 38 -8.93 -9.29 -11.31
N ASN A 39 -7.64 -8.97 -11.35
CA ASN A 39 -6.73 -9.41 -12.42
C ASN A 39 -6.55 -10.93 -12.46
N HIS A 40 -6.58 -11.62 -11.31
CA HIS A 40 -6.55 -13.08 -11.26
C HIS A 40 -7.76 -13.68 -11.98
N THR A 41 -8.95 -13.15 -11.71
CA THR A 41 -10.20 -13.62 -12.33
C THR A 41 -10.15 -13.42 -13.84
N GLU A 42 -9.78 -12.22 -14.30
CA GLU A 42 -9.64 -11.91 -15.72
C GLU A 42 -8.61 -12.81 -16.43
N ARG A 43 -7.43 -12.95 -15.83
CA ARG A 43 -6.36 -13.81 -16.35
C ARG A 43 -6.81 -15.25 -16.53
N VAL A 44 -7.48 -15.81 -15.52
CA VAL A 44 -7.94 -17.21 -15.55
C VAL A 44 -9.04 -17.38 -16.60
N THR A 45 -10.02 -16.47 -16.68
CA THR A 45 -11.06 -16.50 -17.71
C THR A 45 -10.49 -16.41 -19.13
N GLN A 46 -9.48 -15.57 -19.32
CA GLN A 46 -8.83 -15.37 -20.61
C GLN A 46 -7.69 -16.35 -20.90
N HIS A 47 -7.44 -17.32 -20.01
CA HIS A 47 -6.36 -18.31 -20.10
C HIS A 47 -4.97 -17.69 -20.35
N GLN A 48 -4.71 -16.51 -19.77
CA GLN A 48 -3.47 -15.79 -19.99
C GLN A 48 -2.33 -16.32 -19.08
N PRO A 49 -1.10 -16.42 -19.62
CA PRO A 49 0.08 -16.82 -18.84
C PRO A 49 0.43 -15.75 -17.79
N LEU A 50 0.82 -16.20 -16.59
CA LEU A 50 0.97 -15.33 -15.41
C LEU A 50 2.05 -14.26 -15.56
N VAL A 51 3.26 -14.64 -15.95
CA VAL A 51 4.39 -13.71 -16.06
C VAL A 51 4.17 -12.65 -17.15
N PRO A 52 3.78 -13.00 -18.40
CA PRO A 52 3.54 -12.01 -19.44
C PRO A 52 2.40 -11.05 -19.10
N TYR A 53 1.32 -11.55 -18.48
CA TYR A 53 0.16 -10.73 -18.11
C TYR A 53 0.53 -9.63 -17.12
N TYR A 54 1.14 -9.98 -15.97
CA TYR A 54 1.54 -8.98 -14.99
C TYR A 54 2.69 -8.09 -15.46
N ARG A 55 3.58 -8.61 -16.32
CA ARG A 55 4.61 -7.79 -16.97
C ARG A 55 4.00 -6.74 -17.91
N GLY A 56 2.97 -7.10 -18.69
CA GLY A 56 2.24 -6.16 -19.54
C GLY A 56 1.52 -5.08 -18.71
N LEU A 57 0.85 -5.48 -17.62
CA LEU A 57 0.21 -4.54 -16.70
C LEU A 57 1.20 -3.58 -16.02
N ALA A 58 2.40 -4.06 -15.66
CA ALA A 58 3.42 -3.24 -15.01
C ALA A 58 4.17 -2.30 -15.98
N LEU A 59 4.32 -2.71 -17.25
CA LEU A 59 5.11 -1.98 -18.25
C LEU A 59 4.27 -1.16 -19.24
N GLY A 60 2.94 -1.26 -19.19
CA GLY A 60 2.02 -0.41 -19.95
C GLY A 60 2.12 -0.60 -21.47
N HIS A 61 2.02 -1.84 -21.94
CA HIS A 61 2.02 -2.18 -23.37
C HIS A 61 0.61 -2.35 -23.92
#